data_AF-A0A7K4B8F1-F1
#
_entry.id   AF-A0A7K4B8F1-F1
#
_cell.length_a   1.000
_cell.length_b   1.000
_cell.length_c   1.000
_cell.angle_alpha   90.00
_cell.angle_beta   90.00
_cell.angle_gamma   90.00
#
_symmetry.space_group_name_H-M   'P 1'
#
loop_
_entity.id
_entity.type
_entity.pdbx_description
1 polymer ?
#
loop_
_entity_poly.entity_id
_entity_poly.type
_entity_poly.pdbx_seq_one_letter_code
_entity_poly.pdbx_strand_id
1 'polypeptide(L)' 'MTQIPCVHHGDHDGEHTCRICGKNHCNDCIHPGSRICYSCLYKGIIVIVVIMVIFSYVAWYGLL' A
#
# COMPACT_ATOMS: atom_id res chain seq x y z
N MET A 1 -26.94 -9.74 3.47
CA MET A 1 -25.47 -9.59 3.55
C MET A 1 -25.12 -8.37 2.72
N THR A 2 -24.72 -7.27 3.33
CA THR A 2 -24.29 -6.06 2.60
C THR A 2 -22.95 -6.35 1.94
N GLN A 3 -22.97 -6.68 0.64
CA GLN A 3 -21.76 -6.76 -0.18
C GLN A 3 -21.19 -5.35 -0.33
N ILE A 4 -19.94 -5.17 0.10
CA ILE A 4 -19.25 -3.88 0.03
C ILE A 4 -18.44 -3.93 -1.27
N PRO A 5 -18.75 -3.09 -2.27
CA PRO A 5 -18.05 -3.13 -3.54
C PRO A 5 -16.57 -2.75 -3.37
N CYS A 6 -15.72 -3.27 -4.24
CA CYS A 6 -14.32 -2.90 -4.26
C CYS A 6 -14.15 -1.40 -4.57
N VAL A 7 -13.28 -0.72 -3.83
CA VAL A 7 -13.04 0.73 -4.00
C VAL A 7 -12.46 1.09 -5.38
N HIS A 8 -11.78 0.16 -6.05
CA HIS A 8 -11.19 0.38 -7.37
C HIS A 8 -12.04 -0.18 -8.52
N HIS A 9 -12.83 -1.23 -8.27
CA HIS A 9 -13.65 -1.89 -9.27
C HIS A 9 -15.09 -1.95 -8.77
N GLY A 10 -15.95 -1.06 -9.29
CA GLY A 10 -17.36 -0.99 -8.89
C GLY A 10 -18.16 -2.26 -9.23
N ASP A 11 -17.68 -3.05 -10.20
CA ASP A 11 -18.31 -4.29 -10.65
C ASP A 11 -17.83 -5.55 -9.91
N HIS A 12 -16.86 -5.40 -9.00
CA HIS A 12 -16.29 -6.52 -8.23
C HIS A 12 -16.59 -6.39 -6.74
N ASP A 13 -16.89 -7.52 -6.11
CA ASP A 13 -17.06 -7.61 -4.67
C ASP A 13 -15.73 -7.37 -3.93
N GLY A 14 -15.78 -6.57 -2.87
CA GLY A 14 -14.65 -6.34 -1.98
C GLY A 14 -14.46 -7.51 -1.01
N GLU A 15 -13.89 -8.61 -1.49
CA GLU A 15 -13.66 -9.84 -0.71
C GLU A 15 -12.62 -9.68 0.41
N HIS A 16 -11.73 -8.69 0.29
CA HIS A 16 -10.59 -8.54 1.18
C HIS A 16 -10.40 -7.11 1.68
N THR A 17 -10.20 -6.97 2.98
CA THR A 17 -9.91 -5.68 3.60
C THR A 17 -8.40 -5.44 3.69
N CYS A 18 -7.92 -4.29 3.23
CA CYS A 18 -6.52 -3.91 3.34
C CYS A 18 -6.13 -3.60 4.80
N ARG A 19 -5.03 -4.18 5.28
CA ARG A 19 -4.53 -3.95 6.66
C ARG A 19 -4.00 -2.54 6.92
N ILE A 20 -3.68 -1.77 5.88
CA ILE A 20 -3.09 -0.42 6.01
C ILE A 20 -4.16 0.66 5.95
N CYS A 21 -5.01 0.64 4.92
CA CYS A 21 -6.04 1.67 4.73
C CYS A 21 -7.43 1.27 5.22
N GLY A 22 -7.65 0.01 5.61
CA GLY A 22 -8.93 -0.50 6.10
C GLY A 22 -10.04 -0.59 5.06
N LYS A 23 -9.74 -0.37 3.78
CA LYS A 23 -10.72 -0.39 2.69
C LYS A 23 -10.89 -1.79 2.11
N ASN A 24 -12.08 -2.08 1.58
CA ASN A 24 -12.38 -3.34 0.91
C ASN A 24 -11.94 -3.31 -0.55
N HIS A 25 -11.30 -4.40 -0.97
CA HIS A 25 -10.62 -4.55 -2.22
C HIS A 25 -10.92 -5.93 -2.80
N CYS A 26 -10.94 -5.99 -4.13
CA CYS A 26 -11.03 -7.21 -4.90
C CYS A 26 -9.72 -8.02 -4.83
N ASN A 27 -9.73 -9.30 -5.19
CA ASN A 27 -8.53 -10.13 -5.22
C ASN A 27 -7.45 -9.56 -6.17
N ASP A 28 -7.83 -8.96 -7.30
CA ASP A 28 -6.89 -8.30 -8.22
C ASP A 28 -6.31 -6.97 -7.66
N CYS A 29 -6.95 -6.42 -6.64
CA CYS A 29 -6.65 -5.10 -6.07
C CYS A 29 -5.78 -5.21 -4.80
N ILE A 30 -5.65 -6.42 -4.26
CA ILE A 30 -4.95 -6.71 -3.03
C ILE A 30 -3.89 -7.77 -3.28
N HIS A 31 -2.73 -7.62 -2.65
CA HIS A 31 -1.71 -8.63 -2.74
C HIS A 31 -2.13 -9.84 -1.87
N PRO A 32 -2.36 -11.03 -2.44
CA PRO A 32 -3.00 -12.16 -1.74
C PRO A 32 -2.19 -12.63 -0.52
N GLY A 33 -0.86 -12.54 -0.60
CA GLY A 33 0.03 -12.94 0.52
C GLY A 33 0.06 -11.97 1.70
N SER A 34 -0.11 -10.66 1.48
CA SER A 34 0.08 -9.65 2.53
C SER A 34 -1.21 -8.97 2.99
N ARG A 35 -2.33 -9.17 2.26
CA ARG A 35 -3.58 -8.42 2.43
C ARG A 35 -3.36 -6.90 2.45
N ILE A 36 -2.44 -6.43 1.62
CA ILE A 36 -2.14 -5.01 1.41
C ILE A 36 -2.54 -4.65 -0.01
N CYS A 37 -3.25 -3.53 -0.19
CA CYS A 37 -3.59 -3.06 -1.54
C CYS A 37 -2.37 -2.44 -2.23
N TYR A 38 -2.32 -2.53 -3.56
CA TYR A 38 -1.19 -2.04 -4.36
C TYR A 38 -0.88 -0.56 -4.09
N SER A 39 -1.91 0.27 -3.85
CA SER A 39 -1.75 1.68 -3.52
C SER A 39 -0.98 1.91 -2.21
N CYS A 40 -1.27 1.12 -1.16
CA CYS A 40 -0.53 1.21 0.10
C CYS A 40 0.89 0.66 -0.02
N LEU A 41 1.06 -0.38 -0.83
CA LEU A 41 2.37 -0.98 -1.10
C LEU A 41 3.27 0.01 -1.84
N TYR A 42 2.73 0.69 -2.85
CA TYR A 42 3.41 1.75 -3.58
C TYR A 42 3.79 2.93 -2.68
N LYS A 43 2.86 3.37 -1.80
CA LYS A 43 3.14 4.41 -0.80
C LYS A 43 4.29 4.00 0.13
N GLY A 44 4.35 2.74 0.54
CA GLY A 44 5.45 2.20 1.36
C GLY A 44 6.79 2.24 0.63
N ILE A 45 6.84 1.83 -0.64
CA ILE A 45 8.07 1.89 -1.46
C ILE A 45 8.57 3.33 -1.58
N ILE A 46 7.69 4.29 -1.85
CA ILE A 46 8.07 5.71 -1.94
C ILE A 46 8.73 6.18 -0.64
N VAL A 47 8.13 5.85 0.52
CA VAL A 47 8.69 6.24 1.82
C VAL A 47 10.09 5.65 2.02
N ILE A 48 10.31 4.39 1.65
CA ILE A 48 11.63 3.75 1.72
C ILE A 48 12.64 4.49 0.84
N VAL A 49 12.27 4.82 -0.40
CA VAL A 49 13.17 5.56 -1.31
C VAL A 49 13.53 6.93 -0.74
N VAL A 50 12.55 7.68 -0.21
CA VAL A 50 12.81 8.97 0.43
C VAL A 50 13.77 8.83 1.60
N ILE A 51 13.58 7.82 2.45
CA ILE A 51 14.48 7.52 3.56
C ILE A 51 15.90 7.22 3.06
N MET A 52 16.06 6.42 2.01
CA MET A 52 17.37 6.12 1.43
C MET A 52 18.06 7.39 0.92
N VAL A 53 17.34 8.30 0.26
CA VAL A 53 17.90 9.58 -0.21
C VAL A 53 18.35 10.45 0.98
N ILE A 54 17.54 10.52 2.04
CA ILE A 54 17.90 11.25 3.26
C ILE A 54 19.18 10.67 3.88
N PHE A 55 19.28 9.34 4.02
CA PHE A 55 20.48 8.70 4.53
C PHE A 55 21.70 8.95 3.66
N SER A 56 21.57 8.90 2.33
CA SER A 56 22.65 9.25 1.41
C SER A 56 23.11 10.69 1.62
N TYR A 57 22.19 11.62 1.83
CA TYR A 57 22.51 13.02 2.12
C TYR A 57 23.21 13.16 3.48
N VAL A 58 22.68 12.55 4.54
CA VAL A 58 23.27 12.57 5.89
C VAL A 58 24.70 12.00 5.88
N ALA A 59 24.92 10.89 5.16
CA ALA A 59 26.24 10.29 4.99
C ALA A 59 27.20 11.21 4.23
N TRP A 60 26.71 11.93 3.21
CA TRP A 60 27.50 12.90 2.46
C TRP A 60 27.92 14.11 3.28
N TYR A 61 27.02 14.61 4.13
CA TYR A 61 27.27 15.76 4.99
C TYR A 61 27.98 15.41 6.30
N GLY A 62 28.38 14.15 6.50
CA GLY A 62 29.17 13.72 7.65
C GLY A 62 28.48 13.95 9.00
N LEU A 63 27.13 13.92 9.02
CA LEU A 63 26.35 14.11 10.25
C LEU A 63 26.29 12.84 11.12
N LEU A 64 27.05 11.80 10.75
CA LEU A 64 27.22 10.51 11.42
C LEU A 64 28.72 10.16 11.50
#